data_AF-A0A447PFX8-F1
#
_entry.id   AF-A0A447PFX8-F1
#
_cell.length_a   1.000
_cell.length_b   1.000
_cell.length_c   1.000
_cell.angle_alpha   90.00
_cell.angle_beta   90.00
_cell.angle_gamma   90.00
#
_symmetry.space_group_name_H-M   'P 1'
#
loop_
_entity.id
_entity.type
_entity.pdbx_description
1 polymer ?
#
loop_
_entity_poly.entity_id
_entity_poly.type
_entity_poly.pdbx_seq_one_letter_code
_entity_poly.pdbx_strand_id
1 'polypeptide(L)'
;MPKRLVALAAQKKLTLMVGFNRRFAPLYRELKTRLGTAASLRMDKHRTDSIGPHDLRFTLLDDYLHVVDTVLWLAGGEARLASGTLLTSESGEMCYAEHHFSADKLQITTSMHRRAGSQRESVQAVTDGGLYDVTDMREWREERGQGILIKPIPGWQTTLEQRGFVGCARHFIDCVQNQTVPETAGEQAILAQRVVEALWRDAISE
;
A
#
# COMPACT_ATOMS: atom_id res chain seq x y z
N MET A 1 15.03 -5.02 -14.04
CA MET A 1 14.44 -4.23 -15.15
C MET A 1 13.97 -2.83 -14.77
N PRO A 2 13.25 -2.59 -13.65
CA PRO A 2 12.66 -1.26 -13.35
C PRO A 2 13.67 -0.12 -13.25
N LYS A 3 14.82 -0.35 -12.58
CA LYS A 3 15.91 0.63 -12.47
C LYS A 3 16.41 1.14 -13.83
N ARG A 4 16.43 0.28 -14.86
CA ARG A 4 16.87 0.68 -16.21
C ARG A 4 15.85 1.61 -16.86
N LEU A 5 14.54 1.38 -16.66
CA LEU A 5 13.49 2.26 -17.19
C LEU A 5 13.50 3.62 -16.48
N VAL A 6 13.66 3.63 -15.16
CA VAL A 6 13.81 4.87 -14.38
C VAL A 6 15.01 5.69 -14.87
N ALA A 7 16.18 5.04 -15.03
CA ALA A 7 17.38 5.69 -15.56
C ALA A 7 17.20 6.20 -17.00
N LEU A 8 16.56 5.41 -17.87
CA LEU A 8 16.29 5.78 -19.25
C LEU A 8 15.34 6.98 -19.36
N ALA A 9 14.29 7.02 -18.55
CA ALA A 9 13.35 8.14 -18.51
C ALA A 9 14.07 9.43 -18.07
N ALA A 10 14.89 9.36 -17.02
CA ALA A 10 15.72 10.47 -16.58
C ALA A 10 16.70 10.94 -17.67
N GLN A 11 17.40 10.01 -18.33
CA GLN A 11 18.32 10.30 -19.43
C GLN A 11 17.63 10.97 -20.62
N LYS A 12 16.40 10.54 -20.93
CA LYS A 12 15.59 11.09 -22.02
C LYS A 12 14.78 12.34 -21.62
N LYS A 13 14.91 12.82 -20.38
CA LYS A 13 14.10 13.93 -19.82
C LYS A 13 12.59 13.69 -19.98
N LEU A 14 12.16 12.44 -19.80
CA LEU A 14 10.76 12.03 -19.86
C LEU A 14 10.23 11.75 -18.46
N THR A 15 8.96 12.09 -18.25
CA THR A 15 8.23 11.77 -17.01
C THR A 15 7.84 10.29 -17.00
N LEU A 16 8.34 9.55 -16.01
CA LEU A 16 7.94 8.17 -15.73
C LEU A 16 7.42 8.07 -14.29
N MET A 17 6.24 7.47 -14.12
CA MET A 17 5.54 7.33 -12.85
C MET A 17 4.94 5.93 -12.76
N VAL A 18 4.94 5.33 -11.57
CA VAL A 18 4.17 4.11 -11.30
C VAL A 18 2.80 4.51 -10.75
N GLY A 19 1.73 3.90 -11.29
CA GLY A 19 0.34 4.23 -10.96
C GLY A 19 -0.13 3.69 -9.61
N PHE A 20 0.55 4.01 -8.50
CA PHE A 20 0.12 3.65 -7.15
C PHE A 20 -1.10 4.49 -6.70
N ASN A 21 -2.28 4.16 -7.25
CA ASN A 21 -3.55 4.85 -7.02
C ASN A 21 -3.89 5.02 -5.53
N ARG A 22 -3.48 4.09 -4.66
CA ARG A 22 -3.70 4.17 -3.20
C ARG A 22 -3.09 5.40 -2.54
N ARG A 23 -1.96 5.91 -3.05
CA ARG A 23 -1.35 7.16 -2.59
C ARG A 23 -2.19 8.41 -2.92
N PHE A 24 -3.18 8.24 -3.78
CA PHE A 24 -4.11 9.28 -4.23
C PHE A 24 -5.54 9.03 -3.74
N ALA A 25 -5.80 7.95 -2.98
CA ALA A 25 -7.10 7.70 -2.38
C ALA A 25 -7.38 8.76 -1.29
N PRO A 26 -8.52 9.48 -1.34
CA PRO A 26 -8.78 10.62 -0.45
C PRO A 26 -8.66 10.25 1.03
N LEU A 27 -9.25 9.13 1.45
CA LEU A 27 -9.23 8.70 2.85
C LEU A 27 -7.85 8.21 3.31
N TYR A 28 -7.04 7.63 2.44
CA TYR A 28 -5.67 7.29 2.81
C TYR A 28 -4.75 8.51 2.89
N ARG A 29 -4.93 9.52 2.02
CA ARG A 29 -4.23 10.80 2.16
C ARG A 29 -4.64 11.50 3.45
N GLU A 30 -5.93 11.48 3.78
CA GLU A 30 -6.39 12.02 5.06
C GLU A 30 -5.78 11.25 6.23
N LEU A 31 -5.81 9.91 6.21
CA LEU A 31 -5.21 9.09 7.25
C LEU A 31 -3.75 9.44 7.45
N LYS A 32 -2.98 9.59 6.37
CA LYS A 32 -1.56 9.98 6.42
C LYS A 32 -1.31 11.24 7.25
N THR A 33 -2.21 12.22 7.19
CA THR A 33 -2.10 13.46 7.99
C THR A 33 -2.28 13.26 9.50
N ARG A 34 -2.83 12.10 9.92
CA ARG A 34 -3.07 11.74 11.32
C ARG A 34 -1.97 10.88 11.94
N LEU A 35 -1.01 10.40 11.14
CA LEU A 35 -0.03 9.40 11.60
C LEU A 35 1.20 9.97 12.30
N GLY A 36 1.27 11.29 12.54
CA GLY A 36 2.45 11.92 13.15
C GLY A 36 2.83 11.39 14.54
N THR A 37 1.85 10.85 15.29
CA THR A 37 2.04 10.22 16.61
C THR A 37 1.63 8.74 16.61
N ALA A 38 1.65 8.09 15.45
CA ALA A 38 1.23 6.70 15.33
C ALA A 38 2.20 5.75 16.06
N ALA A 39 1.64 4.85 16.88
CA ALA A 39 2.34 3.75 17.50
C ALA A 39 2.17 2.44 16.71
N SER A 40 1.03 2.27 16.04
CA SER A 40 0.75 1.09 15.20
C SER A 40 0.02 1.47 13.92
N LEU A 41 0.40 0.84 12.82
CA LEU A 41 -0.25 0.89 11.52
C LEU A 41 -0.39 -0.52 10.97
N ARG A 42 -1.61 -0.95 10.63
CA ARG A 42 -1.87 -2.25 10.03
C ARG A 42 -2.66 -2.09 8.75
N MET A 43 -2.24 -2.79 7.69
CA MET A 43 -3.03 -2.91 6.47
C MET A 43 -3.32 -4.38 6.17
N ASP A 44 -4.60 -4.68 6.00
CA ASP A 44 -5.10 -5.99 5.60
C ASP A 44 -5.70 -5.88 4.19
N LYS A 45 -5.39 -6.86 3.35
CA LYS A 45 -5.98 -6.96 2.02
C LYS A 45 -6.18 -8.41 1.65
N HIS A 46 -7.41 -8.89 1.78
CA HIS A 46 -7.74 -10.28 1.55
C HIS A 46 -8.51 -10.48 0.25
N ARG A 47 -8.53 -11.74 -0.21
CA ARG A 47 -9.33 -12.20 -1.35
C ARG A 47 -10.31 -13.26 -0.88
N THR A 48 -11.47 -13.33 -1.53
CA THR A 48 -12.51 -14.32 -1.23
C THR A 48 -11.99 -15.74 -1.43
N ASP A 49 -11.62 -16.08 -2.66
CA ASP A 49 -10.97 -17.33 -3.04
C ASP A 49 -10.21 -17.11 -4.35
N SER A 50 -8.90 -16.90 -4.26
CA SER A 50 -8.05 -16.49 -5.39
C SER A 50 -6.60 -16.98 -5.20
N ILE A 51 -6.44 -18.24 -4.84
CA ILE A 51 -5.12 -18.91 -4.90
C ILE A 51 -4.89 -19.38 -6.35
N GLY A 52 -3.67 -19.17 -6.87
CA GLY A 52 -3.33 -19.52 -8.24
C GLY A 52 -3.90 -18.56 -9.31
N PRO A 53 -3.64 -18.84 -10.61
CA PRO A 53 -2.80 -19.94 -11.13
C PRO A 53 -1.30 -19.61 -11.12
N HIS A 54 -0.93 -18.43 -10.63
CA HIS A 54 0.44 -17.95 -10.67
C HIS A 54 1.19 -18.27 -9.37
N ASP A 55 2.52 -18.35 -9.50
CA ASP A 55 3.41 -18.65 -8.38
C ASP A 55 3.44 -17.52 -7.32
N LEU A 56 4.14 -17.82 -6.22
CA LEU A 56 4.40 -16.88 -5.13
C LEU A 56 4.97 -15.56 -5.64
N ARG A 57 6.01 -15.60 -6.48
CA ARG A 57 6.72 -14.40 -6.93
C ARG A 57 5.83 -13.46 -7.72
N PHE A 58 5.02 -14.01 -8.63
CA PHE A 58 4.05 -13.24 -9.41
C PHE A 58 3.03 -12.59 -8.47
N THR A 59 2.43 -13.36 -7.56
CA THR A 59 1.39 -12.86 -6.66
C THR A 59 1.91 -11.78 -5.71
N LEU A 60 3.16 -11.92 -5.26
CA LEU A 60 3.84 -10.92 -4.46
C LEU A 60 4.00 -9.59 -5.20
N LEU A 61 4.40 -9.62 -6.47
CA LEU A 61 4.60 -8.41 -7.29
C LEU A 61 3.29 -7.81 -7.80
N ASP A 62 2.29 -8.64 -8.09
CA ASP A 62 1.01 -8.22 -8.66
C ASP A 62 0.04 -7.70 -7.59
N ASP A 63 -0.01 -8.33 -6.41
CA ASP A 63 -1.04 -8.03 -5.41
C ASP A 63 -0.46 -7.58 -4.07
N TYR A 64 0.54 -8.28 -3.52
CA TYR A 64 1.10 -7.94 -2.20
C TYR A 64 1.89 -6.62 -2.22
N LEU A 65 2.51 -6.30 -3.36
CA LEU A 65 3.21 -5.04 -3.62
C LEU A 65 2.36 -3.82 -3.27
N HIS A 66 1.05 -3.86 -3.54
CA HIS A 66 0.16 -2.76 -3.23
C HIS A 66 0.00 -2.52 -1.72
N VAL A 67 0.03 -3.58 -0.91
CA VAL A 67 -0.05 -3.49 0.55
C VAL A 67 1.25 -2.89 1.08
N VAL A 68 2.38 -3.44 0.66
CA VAL A 68 3.72 -2.96 1.03
C VAL A 68 3.92 -1.50 0.62
N ASP A 69 3.60 -1.13 -0.61
CA ASP A 69 3.71 0.27 -1.08
C ASP A 69 2.92 1.23 -0.20
N THR A 70 1.66 0.88 0.07
CA THR A 70 0.74 1.76 0.79
C THR A 70 1.20 1.97 2.23
N VAL A 71 1.58 0.92 2.96
CA VAL A 71 2.03 1.09 4.35
C VAL A 71 3.37 1.81 4.44
N LEU A 72 4.31 1.55 3.53
CA LEU A 72 5.60 2.25 3.52
C LEU A 72 5.39 3.73 3.24
N TRP A 73 4.51 4.07 2.29
CA TRP A 73 4.14 5.44 2.01
C TRP A 73 3.42 6.14 3.18
N LEU A 74 2.50 5.46 3.85
CA LEU A 74 1.80 5.98 5.03
C LEU A 74 2.77 6.22 6.19
N ALA A 75 3.74 5.33 6.38
CA ALA A 75 4.77 5.42 7.42
C ALA A 75 5.92 6.41 7.11
N GLY A 76 5.87 7.13 5.99
CA GLY A 76 6.89 8.13 5.64
C GLY A 76 8.09 7.59 4.84
N GLY A 77 8.11 6.31 4.48
CA GLY A 77 9.04 5.72 3.50
C GLY A 77 10.32 5.10 4.05
N GLU A 78 10.55 5.12 5.37
CA GLU A 78 11.82 4.69 6.00
C GLU A 78 11.70 3.42 6.85
N ALA A 79 10.63 2.65 6.69
CA ALA A 79 10.41 1.45 7.51
C ALA A 79 11.37 0.31 7.13
N ARG A 80 11.83 -0.42 8.15
CA ARG A 80 12.72 -1.58 8.03
C ARG A 80 11.95 -2.86 8.34
N LEU A 81 12.17 -3.89 7.53
CA LEU A 81 11.60 -5.21 7.78
C LEU A 81 12.15 -5.77 9.09
N ALA A 82 11.27 -6.26 9.95
CA ALA A 82 11.62 -6.88 11.23
C ALA A 82 11.40 -8.39 11.20
N SER A 83 10.27 -8.84 10.66
CA SER A 83 9.91 -10.26 10.57
C SER A 83 8.75 -10.46 9.60
N GLY A 84 8.40 -11.71 9.31
CA GLY A 84 7.21 -12.04 8.54
C GLY A 84 7.11 -13.53 8.24
N THR A 85 6.09 -13.87 7.47
CA THR A 85 5.79 -15.22 7.01
C THR A 85 5.22 -15.18 5.60
N LEU A 86 5.58 -16.18 4.81
CA LEU A 86 4.97 -16.50 3.53
C LEU A 86 4.52 -17.95 3.57
N LEU A 87 3.24 -18.20 3.28
CA LEU A 87 2.68 -19.55 3.19
C LEU A 87 2.24 -19.80 1.76
N THR A 88 2.65 -20.95 1.20
CA THR A 88 2.30 -21.38 -0.16
C THR A 88 1.49 -22.66 -0.16
N SER A 89 0.78 -22.91 -1.27
CA SER A 89 0.25 -24.22 -1.59
C SER A 89 1.39 -25.19 -1.95
N GLU A 90 1.07 -26.48 -2.05
CA GLU A 90 2.01 -27.49 -2.57
C GLU A 90 2.48 -27.18 -3.99
N SER A 91 1.66 -26.47 -4.77
CA SER A 91 1.98 -26.01 -6.12
C SER A 91 2.82 -24.72 -6.16
N GLY A 92 3.22 -24.18 -5.00
CA GLY A 92 4.03 -22.96 -4.91
C GLY A 92 3.25 -21.66 -5.11
N GLU A 93 1.91 -21.70 -5.04
CA GLU A 93 1.04 -20.52 -5.15
C GLU A 93 0.91 -19.84 -3.78
N MET A 94 0.80 -18.53 -3.73
CA MET A 94 0.66 -17.82 -2.46
C MET A 94 -0.70 -18.10 -1.79
N CYS A 95 -0.68 -18.54 -0.53
CA CYS A 95 -1.86 -18.70 0.33
C CYS A 95 -2.01 -17.50 1.29
N TYR A 96 -0.93 -17.15 1.99
CA TYR A 96 -0.89 -16.09 3.00
C TYR A 96 0.46 -15.37 3.01
N ALA A 97 0.43 -14.08 3.33
CA ALA A 97 1.62 -13.29 3.62
C ALA A 97 1.33 -12.30 4.74
N GLU A 98 2.20 -12.27 5.74
CA GLU A 98 2.18 -11.23 6.76
C GLU A 98 3.60 -10.80 7.09
N HIS A 99 3.83 -9.49 7.18
CA HIS A 99 5.15 -8.94 7.48
C HIS A 99 5.03 -7.78 8.46
N HIS A 100 6.05 -7.63 9.28
CA HIS A 100 6.18 -6.59 10.27
C HIS A 100 7.36 -5.70 9.93
N PHE A 101 7.12 -4.39 9.93
CA PHE A 101 8.14 -3.38 9.74
C PHE A 101 8.17 -2.44 10.95
N SER A 102 9.28 -1.74 11.13
CA SER A 102 9.40 -0.67 12.12
C SER A 102 9.99 0.59 11.51
N ALA A 103 9.49 1.75 11.94
CA ALA A 103 10.01 3.07 11.62
C ALA A 103 10.06 3.90 12.91
N ASP A 104 11.25 4.11 13.47
CA ASP A 104 11.42 4.66 14.83
C ASP A 104 10.55 3.91 15.86
N LYS A 105 9.51 4.55 16.41
CA LYS A 105 8.57 3.96 17.38
C LYS A 105 7.36 3.28 16.74
N LEU A 106 7.09 3.55 15.45
CA LEU A 106 5.92 3.05 14.75
C LEU A 106 6.12 1.57 14.37
N GLN A 107 5.19 0.72 14.81
CA GLN A 107 5.07 -0.66 14.37
C GLN A 107 4.11 -0.75 13.18
N ILE A 108 4.52 -1.47 12.13
CA ILE A 108 3.78 -1.56 10.87
C ILE A 108 3.54 -3.02 10.55
N THR A 109 2.32 -3.37 10.15
CA THR A 109 1.99 -4.73 9.73
C THR A 109 1.25 -4.74 8.40
N THR A 110 1.64 -5.65 7.53
CA THR A 110 0.94 -5.94 6.26
C THR A 110 0.41 -7.35 6.29
N SER A 111 -0.85 -7.58 5.93
CA SER A 111 -1.43 -8.93 5.88
C SER A 111 -2.28 -9.16 4.62
N MET A 112 -2.11 -10.32 4.03
CA MET A 112 -2.88 -10.76 2.86
C MET A 112 -3.15 -12.25 2.97
N HIS A 113 -4.41 -12.62 2.78
CA HIS A 113 -4.83 -14.01 2.67
C HIS A 113 -5.60 -14.17 1.36
N ARG A 114 -5.22 -15.16 0.55
CA ARG A 114 -5.75 -15.33 -0.82
C ARG A 114 -7.06 -16.10 -0.86
N ARG A 115 -7.46 -16.76 0.23
CA ARG A 115 -8.74 -17.47 0.38
C ARG A 115 -9.41 -17.21 1.73
N ALA A 116 -9.65 -15.94 2.06
CA ALA A 116 -10.18 -15.54 3.36
C ALA A 116 -11.73 -15.61 3.44
N GLY A 117 -12.40 -15.92 2.34
CA GLY A 117 -13.86 -15.86 2.25
C GLY A 117 -14.43 -14.44 2.14
N SER A 118 -13.58 -13.41 2.07
CA SER A 118 -13.99 -12.02 1.86
C SER A 118 -12.96 -11.24 1.03
N GLN A 119 -13.44 -10.32 0.19
CA GLN A 119 -12.62 -9.36 -0.53
C GLN A 119 -12.66 -8.01 0.18
N ARG A 120 -11.89 -7.90 1.27
CA ARG A 120 -11.81 -6.71 2.12
C ARG A 120 -10.41 -6.12 2.08
N GLU A 121 -10.35 -4.79 2.01
CA GLU A 121 -9.14 -4.02 2.26
C GLU A 121 -9.38 -3.08 3.45
N SER A 122 -8.48 -3.03 4.43
CA SER A 122 -8.61 -2.14 5.58
C SER A 122 -7.25 -1.61 6.02
N VAL A 123 -7.24 -0.37 6.52
CA VAL A 123 -6.08 0.21 7.20
C VAL A 123 -6.51 0.67 8.58
N GLN A 124 -5.79 0.21 9.60
CA GLN A 124 -5.99 0.56 11.00
C GLN A 124 -4.77 1.33 11.50
N ALA A 125 -5.01 2.39 12.27
CA ALA A 125 -3.95 3.15 12.91
C ALA A 125 -4.27 3.44 14.37
N VAL A 126 -3.27 3.27 15.22
CA VAL A 126 -3.30 3.62 16.64
C VAL A 126 -2.31 4.75 16.84
N THR A 127 -2.81 5.89 17.34
CA THR A 127 -2.06 7.12 17.55
C THR A 127 -2.19 7.58 19.00
N ASP A 128 -1.32 8.50 19.43
CA ASP A 128 -1.54 9.23 20.68
C ASP A 128 -2.81 10.09 20.57
N GLY A 129 -3.89 9.65 21.23
CA GLY A 129 -5.18 10.34 21.27
C GLY A 129 -6.16 9.99 20.14
N GLY A 130 -5.92 8.94 19.35
CA GLY A 130 -6.83 8.54 18.28
C GLY A 130 -6.69 7.10 17.79
N LEU A 131 -7.84 6.47 17.53
CA LEU A 131 -7.94 5.21 16.78
C LEU A 131 -8.63 5.49 15.44
N TYR A 132 -8.08 4.93 14.37
CA TYR A 132 -8.59 5.13 13.01
C TYR A 132 -8.74 3.79 12.30
N ASP A 133 -9.85 3.62 11.59
CA ASP A 133 -10.10 2.48 10.70
C ASP A 133 -10.64 3.01 9.37
N VAL A 134 -9.98 2.63 8.27
CA VAL A 134 -10.41 2.93 6.91
C VAL A 134 -10.65 1.64 6.16
N THR A 135 -11.91 1.36 5.82
CA THR A 135 -12.31 0.14 5.11
C THR A 135 -12.65 0.44 3.65
N ASP A 136 -12.11 -0.38 2.75
CA ASP A 136 -12.26 -0.35 1.29
C ASP A 136 -11.97 1.01 0.62
N MET A 137 -11.11 1.82 1.24
CA MET A 137 -10.82 3.22 0.86
C MET A 137 -12.09 4.11 0.81
N ARG A 138 -13.17 3.68 1.46
CA ARG A 138 -14.51 4.27 1.33
C ARG A 138 -15.10 4.65 2.68
N GLU A 139 -14.97 3.77 3.66
CA GLU A 139 -15.52 3.96 4.99
C GLU A 139 -14.43 4.46 5.92
N TRP A 140 -14.79 5.43 6.77
CA TRP A 140 -13.89 5.97 7.79
C TRP A 140 -14.58 5.91 9.14
N ARG A 141 -13.89 5.33 10.11
CA ARG A 141 -14.24 5.34 11.52
C ARG A 141 -13.08 5.91 12.32
N GLU A 142 -13.39 6.80 13.26
CA GLU A 142 -12.41 7.30 14.23
C GLU A 142 -12.97 7.37 15.65
N GLU A 143 -12.10 7.18 16.63
CA GLU A 143 -12.39 7.34 18.05
C GLU A 143 -11.34 8.22 18.69
N ARG A 144 -11.78 9.31 19.32
CA ARG A 144 -10.92 10.34 19.95
C ARG A 144 -11.44 10.77 21.31
N GLY A 145 -11.92 9.81 22.11
CA GLY A 145 -12.42 10.02 23.48
C GLY A 145 -13.86 10.54 23.61
N GLN A 146 -14.55 10.84 22.51
CA GLN A 146 -15.95 11.33 22.49
C GLN A 146 -16.92 10.30 21.86
N GLY A 147 -16.54 9.02 21.88
CA GLY A 147 -17.24 7.95 21.17
C GLY A 147 -16.76 7.77 19.73
N ILE A 148 -17.55 7.03 18.96
CA ILE A 148 -17.25 6.65 17.58
C ILE A 148 -17.80 7.69 16.61
N LEU A 149 -16.92 8.23 15.78
CA LEU A 149 -17.30 9.05 14.63
C LEU A 149 -17.19 8.22 13.36
N ILE A 150 -18.27 8.19 12.58
CA ILE A 150 -18.29 7.61 11.22
C ILE A 150 -18.48 8.77 10.26
N LYS A 151 -17.56 8.93 9.29
CA LYS A 151 -17.70 10.03 8.32
C LYS A 151 -18.79 9.72 7.31
N PRO A 152 -19.64 10.72 6.96
CA PRO A 152 -20.55 10.59 5.85
C PRO A 152 -19.79 10.34 4.55
N ILE A 153 -20.27 9.38 3.77
CA ILE A 153 -19.72 9.07 2.45
C ILE A 153 -20.32 10.06 1.45
N PRO A 154 -19.52 10.83 0.69
CA PRO A 154 -20.06 11.81 -0.24
C PRO A 154 -20.95 11.13 -1.30
N GLY A 155 -22.21 11.56 -1.41
CA GLY A 155 -23.22 10.87 -2.22
C GLY A 155 -22.94 10.82 -3.72
N TRP A 156 -22.09 11.71 -4.24
CA TRP A 156 -21.76 11.81 -5.67
C TRP A 156 -20.32 11.42 -6.00
N GLN A 157 -19.55 10.94 -5.01
CA GLN A 157 -18.16 10.52 -5.25
C GLN A 157 -18.13 9.13 -5.86
N THR A 158 -17.40 8.99 -6.96
CA THR A 158 -17.29 7.70 -7.67
C THR A 158 -16.32 6.74 -6.97
N THR A 159 -16.49 5.44 -7.21
CA THR A 159 -15.54 4.42 -6.74
C THR A 159 -14.13 4.64 -7.28
N LEU A 160 -14.00 5.14 -8.52
CA LEU A 160 -12.69 5.45 -9.12
C LEU A 160 -11.98 6.59 -8.40
N GLU A 161 -12.72 7.59 -7.91
CA GLU A 161 -12.18 8.66 -7.08
C GLU A 161 -11.83 8.17 -5.68
N GLN A 162 -12.70 7.39 -5.04
CA GLN A 162 -12.44 6.80 -3.71
C GLN A 162 -11.14 5.98 -3.73
N ARG A 163 -10.95 5.18 -4.77
CA ARG A 163 -9.74 4.36 -4.96
C ARG A 163 -8.53 5.15 -5.50
N GLY A 164 -8.64 6.46 -5.65
CA GLY A 164 -7.54 7.33 -6.04
C GLY A 164 -7.11 7.24 -7.51
N PHE A 165 -7.84 6.52 -8.38
CA PHE A 165 -7.50 6.45 -9.81
C PHE A 165 -7.54 7.82 -10.47
N VAL A 166 -8.60 8.60 -10.20
CA VAL A 166 -8.77 9.95 -10.76
C VAL A 166 -7.65 10.87 -10.28
N GLY A 167 -7.31 10.83 -8.99
CA GLY A 167 -6.22 11.63 -8.42
C GLY A 167 -4.86 11.26 -9.00
N CYS A 168 -4.59 9.96 -9.16
CA CYS A 168 -3.35 9.46 -9.74
C CYS A 168 -3.17 9.90 -11.21
N ALA A 169 -4.24 9.84 -12.01
CA ALA A 169 -4.21 10.26 -13.41
C ALA A 169 -4.03 11.77 -13.56
N ARG A 170 -4.78 12.57 -12.77
CA ARG A 170 -4.65 14.03 -12.76
C ARG A 170 -3.23 14.45 -12.36
N HIS A 171 -2.70 13.88 -11.27
CA HIS A 171 -1.34 14.15 -10.81
C HIS A 171 -0.29 13.90 -11.89
N PHE A 172 -0.41 12.79 -12.63
CA PHE A 172 0.50 12.50 -13.74
C PHE A 172 0.42 13.58 -14.83
N ILE A 173 -0.78 13.93 -15.29
CA ILE A 173 -0.99 14.95 -16.33
C ILE A 173 -0.43 16.30 -15.88
N ASP A 174 -0.73 16.69 -14.64
CA ASP A 174 -0.23 17.95 -14.05
C ASP A 174 1.30 17.96 -14.01
N CYS A 175 1.94 16.84 -13.67
CA CYS A 175 3.41 16.74 -13.68
C CYS A 175 4.01 16.87 -15.08
N VAL A 176 3.35 16.30 -16.10
CA VAL A 176 3.80 16.46 -17.49
C VAL A 176 3.67 17.91 -17.95
N GLN A 177 2.53 18.56 -17.67
CA GLN A 177 2.28 19.94 -18.06
C GLN A 177 3.22 20.93 -17.37
N ASN A 178 3.47 20.74 -16.07
CA ASN A 178 4.27 21.65 -15.26
C ASN A 178 5.76 21.25 -15.19
N GLN A 179 6.16 20.17 -15.86
CA GLN A 179 7.53 19.63 -15.84
C GLN A 179 8.05 19.35 -14.42
N THR A 180 7.17 18.89 -13.53
CA THR A 180 7.50 18.54 -12.15
C THR A 180 7.72 17.03 -12.00
N VAL A 181 8.46 16.64 -10.97
CA VAL A 181 8.71 15.22 -10.65
C VAL A 181 7.46 14.62 -10.00
N PRO A 182 6.90 13.51 -10.53
CA PRO A 182 5.75 12.84 -9.90
C PRO A 182 6.06 12.22 -8.52
N GLU A 183 5.04 12.08 -7.67
CA GLU A 183 5.15 11.50 -6.31
C GLU A 183 5.72 10.07 -6.31
N THR A 184 5.45 9.31 -7.37
CA THR A 184 5.84 7.89 -7.50
C THR A 184 6.81 7.66 -8.67
N ALA A 185 7.68 8.63 -8.92
CA ALA A 185 8.80 8.52 -9.86
C ALA A 185 10.10 8.09 -9.16
N GLY A 186 11.16 7.85 -9.93
CA GLY A 186 12.50 7.66 -9.38
C GLY A 186 12.60 6.47 -8.42
N GLU A 187 13.17 6.69 -7.23
CA GLU A 187 13.30 5.66 -6.19
C GLU A 187 11.93 5.23 -5.63
N GLN A 188 10.96 6.17 -5.55
CA GLN A 188 9.61 5.85 -5.06
C GLN A 188 8.88 4.85 -5.98
N ALA A 189 9.22 4.81 -7.27
CA ALA A 189 8.68 3.85 -8.22
C ALA A 189 9.10 2.40 -7.94
N ILE A 190 10.24 2.19 -7.29
CA ILE A 190 10.87 0.87 -7.15
C ILE A 190 11.03 0.41 -5.70
N LEU A 191 10.80 1.29 -4.73
CA LEU A 191 11.00 1.01 -3.30
C LEU A 191 10.26 -0.24 -2.85
N ALA A 192 8.94 -0.27 -3.03
CA ALA A 192 8.10 -1.40 -2.62
C ALA A 192 8.50 -2.69 -3.35
N GLN A 193 8.85 -2.60 -4.64
CA GLN A 193 9.32 -3.77 -5.40
C GLN A 193 10.62 -4.32 -4.82
N ARG A 194 11.57 -3.47 -4.43
CA ARG A 194 12.84 -3.92 -3.82
C ARG A 194 12.60 -4.66 -2.51
N VAL A 195 11.64 -4.18 -1.71
CA VAL A 195 11.23 -4.85 -0.47
C VAL A 195 10.61 -6.21 -0.79
N VAL A 196 9.62 -6.27 -1.67
CA VAL A 196 8.95 -7.52 -2.07
C VAL A 196 9.92 -8.54 -2.67
N GLU A 197 10.86 -8.10 -3.52
CA GLU A 197 11.90 -8.98 -4.07
C GLU A 197 12.89 -9.46 -3.02
N ALA A 198 13.10 -8.73 -1.92
CA ALA A 198 13.88 -9.21 -0.78
C ALA A 198 13.12 -10.28 0.00
N LEU A 199 11.85 -10.03 0.33
CA LEU A 199 10.96 -11.01 1.00
C LEU A 199 10.92 -12.34 0.25
N TRP A 200 10.76 -12.28 -1.07
CA TRP A 200 10.75 -13.48 -1.90
C TRP A 200 12.09 -14.21 -1.88
N ARG A 201 13.22 -13.51 -1.92
CA ARG A 201 14.56 -14.11 -1.89
C ARG A 201 14.86 -14.82 -0.57
N ASP A 202 14.45 -14.21 0.54
CA ASP A 202 14.66 -14.80 1.87
C ASP A 202 13.83 -16.08 2.00
N ALA A 203 12.57 -16.07 1.57
CA ALA A 203 11.68 -17.24 1.66
C ALA A 203 12.03 -18.42 0.73
N ILE A 204 12.80 -18.21 -0.34
CA ILE A 204 13.29 -19.32 -1.19
C ILE A 204 14.70 -19.80 -0.79
N SER A 205 15.34 -19.10 0.15
CA SER A 205 16.68 -19.45 0.65
C SER A 205 16.61 -20.26 1.95
N GLU A 206 15.45 -20.27 2.61
CA GLU A 206 15.08 -21.18 3.70
C GLU A 206 14.59 -22.53 3.17
#